data_AF-M6VVS0-F1
#
_entry.id   AF-M6VVS0-F1
#
_cell.length_a   1.000
_cell.length_b   1.000
_cell.length_c   1.000
_cell.angle_alpha   90.00
_cell.angle_beta   90.00
_cell.angle_gamma   90.00
#
_symmetry.space_group_name_H-M   'P 1'
#
loop_
_entity.id
_entity.type
_entity.pdbx_description
1 polymer ?
#
loop_
_entity_poly.entity_id
_entity_poly.type
_entity_poly.pdbx_seq_one_letter_code
_entity_poly.pdbx_strand_id
1 'polypeptide(L)'
;MTEQIHILPRKRTRFRGKVGSILHHKNPEQSRILLQDIRLLISGKSVIGSQLFYLSRKFQTMNLQLGDEVEFDARIKPDRKGISSNSIRLNYPTKIFRYHPEKEPSLF
;
A
#
# COMPACT_ATOMS: atom_id res chain seq x y z
N MET A 1 32.27 0.36 -5.09
CA MET A 1 31.18 -0.11 -5.97
C MET A 1 29.94 0.68 -5.61
N THR A 2 29.65 1.73 -6.37
CA THR A 2 28.49 2.60 -6.18
C THR A 2 27.25 1.86 -6.65
N GLU A 3 26.52 1.27 -5.70
CA GLU A 3 25.25 0.61 -5.96
C GLU A 3 24.35 1.53 -6.79
N GLN A 4 23.96 1.04 -7.96
CA GLN A 4 22.90 1.63 -8.75
C GLN A 4 21.64 1.60 -7.88
N ILE A 5 21.40 2.67 -7.13
CA ILE A 5 20.08 3.00 -6.64
C ILE A 5 19.28 3.23 -7.91
N HIS A 6 18.70 2.15 -8.45
CA HIS A 6 17.70 2.18 -9.50
C HIS A 6 16.82 3.38 -9.21
N ILE A 7 16.74 4.30 -10.16
CA ILE A 7 16.00 5.55 -10.01
C ILE A 7 14.54 5.14 -9.81
N LEU A 8 14.16 4.94 -8.55
CA LEU A 8 12.81 4.54 -8.19
C LEU A 8 11.93 5.68 -8.65
N PRO A 9 10.91 5.43 -9.49
CA PRO A 9 10.09 6.48 -10.02
C PRO A 9 9.52 7.29 -8.86
N ARG A 10 9.95 8.55 -8.76
CA ARG A 10 9.47 9.50 -7.73
C ARG A 10 8.01 9.89 -7.96
N LYS A 11 7.45 9.51 -9.12
CA LYS A 11 6.05 9.68 -9.49
C LYS A 11 5.18 8.89 -8.52
N ARG A 12 4.02 9.47 -8.24
CA ARG A 12 2.98 8.77 -7.49
C ARG A 12 2.34 7.76 -8.44
N THR A 13 2.31 6.51 -8.02
CA THR A 13 1.86 5.35 -8.81
C THR A 13 0.78 4.62 -8.02
N ARG A 14 -0.12 3.94 -8.74
CA ARG A 14 -1.17 3.15 -8.12
C ARG A 14 -0.71 1.73 -7.86
N PHE A 15 -1.02 1.25 -6.67
CA PHE A 15 -0.74 -0.10 -6.20
C PHE A 15 -2.06 -0.77 -5.81
N ARG A 16 -2.07 -2.11 -5.85
CA ARG A 16 -3.10 -2.94 -5.23
C ARG A 16 -2.46 -3.71 -4.08
N GLY A 17 -3.18 -3.87 -2.98
CA GLY A 17 -2.74 -4.70 -1.86
C GLY A 17 -3.94 -5.23 -1.07
N LYS A 18 -3.69 -6.22 -0.22
CA LYS A 18 -4.70 -6.90 0.59
C LYS A 18 -4.56 -6.47 2.05
N VAL A 19 -5.68 -6.25 2.73
CA VAL A 19 -5.68 -5.95 4.16
C VAL A 19 -5.29 -7.21 4.94
N GLY A 20 -4.11 -7.18 5.57
CA GLY A 20 -3.59 -8.29 6.37
C GLY A 20 -3.92 -8.19 7.85
N SER A 21 -4.10 -6.98 8.38
CA SER A 21 -4.61 -6.74 9.74
C SER A 21 -4.92 -5.26 9.95
N ILE A 22 -5.80 -4.97 10.92
CA ILE A 22 -6.06 -3.63 11.42
C ILE A 22 -5.73 -3.61 12.92
N LEU A 23 -4.81 -2.75 13.30
CA LEU A 23 -4.33 -2.60 14.66
C LEU A 23 -4.94 -1.33 15.26
N HIS A 24 -5.98 -1.51 16.07
CA HIS A 24 -6.62 -0.40 16.78
C HIS A 24 -5.78 0.03 17.98
N HIS A 25 -5.65 1.33 18.18
CA HIS A 25 -4.97 1.93 19.32
C HIS A 25 -5.91 2.87 20.07
N LYS A 26 -5.72 3.03 21.38
CA LYS A 26 -6.53 3.93 22.23
C LYS A 26 -6.58 5.36 21.67
N ASN A 27 -5.44 5.84 21.18
CA ASN A 27 -5.37 7.03 20.32
C ASN A 27 -5.59 6.61 18.86
N PRO A 28 -6.70 7.00 18.20
CA PRO A 28 -7.03 6.61 16.83
C PRO A 28 -5.96 6.97 15.80
N GLU A 29 -5.22 8.08 15.98
CA GLU A 29 -4.16 8.50 15.06
C GLU A 29 -2.95 7.56 15.07
N GLN A 30 -2.80 6.78 16.14
CA GLN A 30 -1.76 5.77 16.26
C GLN A 30 -2.20 4.39 15.76
N SER A 31 -3.47 4.24 15.38
CA SER A 31 -3.95 3.00 14.76
C SER A 31 -3.22 2.74 13.44
N ARG A 32 -3.07 1.47 13.08
CA ARG A 32 -2.32 1.03 11.90
C ARG A 32 -3.14 0.05 11.08
N ILE A 33 -2.82 -0.03 9.79
CA ILE A 33 -3.31 -1.05 8.87
C ILE A 33 -2.11 -1.70 8.18
N LEU A 34 -2.08 -3.02 8.20
CA LEU A 34 -1.10 -3.81 7.46
C LEU A 34 -1.67 -4.11 6.08
N LEU A 35 -0.98 -3.67 5.04
CA LEU A 35 -1.26 -4.10 3.67
C LEU A 35 -0.21 -5.12 3.25
N GLN A 36 -0.66 -6.19 2.60
CA GLN A 36 0.13 -7.30 2.12
C GLN A 36 -0.02 -7.45 0.60
N ASP A 37 0.86 -8.26 0.00
CA ASP A 37 0.86 -8.58 -1.43
C ASP A 37 0.79 -7.34 -2.32
N ILE A 38 1.58 -6.31 -1.97
CA ILE A 38 1.50 -5.01 -2.62
C ILE A 38 2.13 -5.07 -4.01
N ARG A 39 1.29 -4.90 -5.03
CA ARG A 39 1.63 -5.00 -6.45
C ARG A 39 1.39 -3.68 -7.17
N LEU A 40 2.17 -3.43 -8.22
CA LEU A 40 1.89 -2.35 -9.17
C LEU A 40 0.58 -2.65 -9.91
N LEU A 41 -0.37 -1.71 -9.90
CA LEU A 41 -1.68 -1.95 -10.51
C LEU A 41 -1.56 -2.24 -12.02
N ILE A 42 -0.76 -1.45 -12.74
CA ILE A 42 -0.65 -1.54 -14.21
C ILE A 42 -0.01 -2.82 -14.72
N SER A 43 0.87 -3.45 -13.94
CA SER A 43 1.68 -4.60 -14.40
C SER A 43 1.46 -5.86 -13.57
N GLY A 44 0.73 -5.77 -12.45
CA GLY A 44 0.63 -6.86 -11.47
C GLY A 44 1.94 -7.20 -10.75
N LYS A 45 3.07 -6.55 -11.09
CA LYS A 45 4.38 -6.89 -10.53
C LYS A 45 4.39 -6.66 -9.02
N SER A 46 4.85 -7.67 -8.28
CA SER A 46 5.08 -7.57 -6.83
C SER A 46 6.15 -6.51 -6.53
N VAL A 47 5.86 -5.64 -5.55
CA VAL A 47 6.75 -4.55 -5.15
C VAL A 47 7.14 -4.66 -3.68
N ILE A 48 6.18 -4.89 -2.80
CA ILE A 48 6.41 -5.04 -1.36
C ILE A 48 5.54 -6.18 -0.83
N GLY A 49 6.14 -7.13 -0.10
CA GLY A 49 5.40 -8.23 0.51
C GLY A 49 4.41 -7.76 1.57
N SER A 50 4.82 -6.86 2.45
CA SER A 50 3.90 -6.22 3.41
C SER A 50 4.43 -4.87 3.91
N GLN A 51 3.52 -3.97 4.31
CA GLN A 51 3.87 -2.71 4.94
C GLN A 51 2.76 -2.20 5.87
N LEU A 52 3.15 -1.69 7.04
CA LEU A 52 2.25 -0.96 7.94
C LEU A 52 2.08 0.49 7.50
N PHE A 53 0.83 0.94 7.48
CA PHE A 53 0.46 2.34 7.29
C PHE A 53 -0.33 2.86 8.49
N TYR A 54 -0.37 4.18 8.65
CA TYR A 54 -1.33 4.82 9.55
C TYR A 54 -2.76 4.53 9.06
N LEU A 55 -3.62 4.09 9.98
CA LEU A 55 -5.05 3.93 9.73
C LEU A 55 -5.71 5.32 9.74
N SER A 56 -5.59 6.06 8.64
CA SER A 56 -6.21 7.38 8.54
C SER A 56 -7.73 7.31 8.50
N ARG A 57 -8.35 8.48 8.65
CA ARG A 57 -9.79 8.66 8.46
C ARG A 57 -10.30 8.06 7.14
N LYS A 58 -9.54 8.14 6.04
CA LYS A 58 -9.94 7.53 4.76
C LYS A 58 -10.04 6.01 4.84
N PHE A 59 -9.07 5.34 5.48
CA PHE A 59 -9.17 3.91 5.71
C PHE A 59 -10.34 3.56 6.64
N GLN A 60 -10.53 4.35 7.70
CA GLN A 60 -11.62 4.15 8.67
C GLN A 60 -13.00 4.25 8.00
N THR A 61 -13.22 5.25 7.14
CA THR A 61 -14.51 5.44 6.44
C THR A 61 -14.84 4.32 5.48
N MET A 62 -13.87 3.49 5.08
CA MET A 62 -14.09 2.39 4.16
C MET A 62 -14.58 1.12 4.86
N ASN A 63 -14.57 1.05 6.19
CA ASN A 63 -14.92 -0.14 6.99
C ASN A 63 -14.22 -1.42 6.50
N LEU A 64 -12.91 -1.32 6.23
CA LEU A 64 -12.12 -2.43 5.70
C LEU A 64 -12.07 -3.59 6.69
N GLN A 65 -12.09 -4.80 6.15
CA GLN A 65 -11.99 -6.06 6.86
C GLN A 65 -10.73 -6.82 6.43
N LEU A 66 -10.34 -7.79 7.24
CA LEU A 66 -9.28 -8.72 6.87
C LEU A 66 -9.59 -9.37 5.52
N GLY A 67 -8.63 -9.30 4.60
CA GLY A 67 -8.74 -9.88 3.28
C GLY A 67 -9.33 -8.96 2.20
N ASP A 68 -9.85 -7.79 2.57
CA ASP A 68 -10.29 -6.80 1.59
C ASP A 68 -9.12 -6.36 0.69
N GLU A 69 -9.38 -6.21 -0.60
CA GLU A 69 -8.42 -5.62 -1.53
C GLU A 69 -8.64 -4.11 -1.63
N VAL A 70 -7.53 -3.38 -1.64
CA VAL A 70 -7.52 -1.92 -1.77
C VAL A 70 -6.54 -1.49 -2.85
N GLU A 71 -6.95 -0.47 -3.60
CA GLU A 71 -6.07 0.25 -4.48
C GLU A 71 -5.67 1.57 -3.87
N PHE A 72 -4.41 1.96 -4.05
CA PHE A 72 -3.93 3.18 -3.44
C PHE A 72 -2.77 3.82 -4.18
N ASP A 73 -2.69 5.15 -4.08
CA ASP A 73 -1.66 5.95 -4.74
C ASP A 73 -0.52 6.29 -3.76
N ALA A 74 0.68 5.77 -4.02
CA ALA A 74 1.88 5.98 -3.22
C ALA A 74 3.11 6.28 -4.09
N ARG A 75 4.21 6.69 -3.46
CA ARG A 75 5.53 6.88 -4.07
C ARG A 75 6.48 5.86 -3.46
N ILE A 76 7.29 5.24 -4.29
CA ILE A 76 8.38 4.39 -3.81
C ILE A 76 9.49 5.30 -3.25
N LYS A 77 10.01 4.95 -2.09
CA LYS A 77 11.12 5.62 -1.41
C LYS A 77 12.18 4.60 -1.01
N PRO A 78 13.47 4.96 -1.03
CA PRO A 78 14.49 4.13 -0.42
C PRO A 78 14.20 4.02 1.07
N ASP A 79 14.33 2.81 1.62
CA ASP A 79 14.14 2.61 3.04
C ASP A 79 15.42 2.79 3.84
N ARG A 80 15.73 4.06 4.13
CA ARG A 80 16.95 4.45 4.87
C ARG A 80 17.01 3.94 6.32
N LYS A 81 15.91 3.40 6.85
CA LYS A 81 15.83 2.92 8.23
C LYS A 81 15.93 1.39 8.34
N GLY A 82 16.01 0.67 7.21
CA GLY A 82 16.11 -0.79 7.21
C GLY A 82 14.91 -1.51 7.82
N ILE A 83 13.72 -0.90 7.76
CA ILE A 83 12.48 -1.44 8.33
C ILE A 83 11.84 -2.45 7.34
N SER A 84 12.01 -2.23 6.05
CA SER A 84 11.53 -3.09 4.97
C SER A 84 12.62 -4.06 4.52
N SER A 85 12.25 -5.32 4.32
CA SER A 85 13.13 -6.36 3.77
C SER A 85 13.57 -6.10 2.33
N ASN A 86 12.92 -5.16 1.62
CA ASN A 86 13.13 -4.94 0.18
C ASN A 86 13.96 -3.68 -0.13
N SER A 87 14.64 -3.08 0.86
CA SER A 87 15.38 -1.80 0.76
C SER A 87 14.56 -0.60 0.25
N ILE A 88 13.25 -0.79 0.06
CA ILE A 88 12.29 0.20 -0.41
C ILE A 88 11.06 0.20 0.49
N ARG A 89 10.42 1.36 0.58
CA ARG A 89 9.13 1.54 1.26
C ARG A 89 8.20 2.39 0.41
N LEU A 90 6.91 2.24 0.62
CA LEU A 90 5.91 3.15 0.09
C LEU A 90 5.70 4.30 1.08
N ASN A 91 5.63 5.53 0.56
CA ASN A 91 5.19 6.64 1.39
C ASN A 91 3.70 6.49 1.76
N TYR A 92 3.23 7.38 2.63
CA TYR A 92 1.84 7.40 3.02
C TYR A 92 0.90 7.54 1.80
N PRO A 93 -0.11 6.65 1.65
CA PRO A 93 -1.06 6.71 0.54
C PRO A 93 -1.96 7.94 0.61
N THR A 94 -2.34 8.51 -0.54
CA THR A 94 -3.31 9.64 -0.57
C THR A 94 -4.59 9.33 -1.31
N LYS A 95 -4.44 8.53 -2.37
CA LYS A 95 -5.47 7.81 -3.14
C LYS A 95 -5.86 6.53 -2.42
N ILE A 96 -7.08 6.27 -1.96
CA ILE A 96 -7.43 4.94 -1.43
C ILE A 96 -8.82 4.57 -1.93
N PHE A 97 -8.95 3.38 -2.49
CA PHE A 97 -10.18 2.85 -3.10
C PHE A 97 -10.35 1.40 -2.67
N ARG A 98 -11.59 0.98 -2.41
CA ARG A 98 -11.92 -0.43 -2.17
C ARG A 98 -11.98 -1.08 -3.53
N TYR A 99 -11.22 -2.15 -3.74
CA TYR A 99 -11.34 -2.91 -4.96
C TYR A 99 -12.52 -3.88 -4.82
N HIS A 100 -13.40 -3.86 -5.83
CA HIS A 100 -14.48 -4.80 -5.97
C HIS A 100 -14.33 -5.47 -7.33
N PRO A 101 -13.94 -6.75 -7.41
CA PRO A 101 -13.79 -7.43 -8.69
C PRO A 101 -15.10 -7.44 -9.49
N GLU A 102 -16.25 -7.46 -8.80
CA GLU A 102 -17.59 -7.48 -9.42
C GLU A 102 -18.06 -6.14 -9.98
N LYS A 103 -17.31 -5.05 -9.77
CA LYS A 103 -17.62 -3.71 -10.30
C LYS A 103 -16.70 -3.29 -11.45
N GLU A 104 -15.82 -4.16 -11.92
CA GLU A 104 -15.19 -3.92 -13.22
C GLU A 104 -16.28 -4.05 -14.29
N PRO A 105 -16.62 -2.99 -15.04
CA PRO A 105 -17.35 -3.21 -16.28
C PRO A 105 -16.48 -4.15 -17.11
N SER A 106 -17.04 -5.29 -17.48
CA SER A 106 -16.46 -6.21 -18.45
C SER A 106 -16.11 -5.39 -19.70
N LEU A 107 -14.85 -4.99 -19.83
CA LEU A 107 -14.29 -4.40 -21.03
C LEU A 107 -13.82 -5.53 -21.94
N PHE A 108 -14.74 -6.44 -22.27
CA PHE A 108 -14.60 -7.45 -23.32
C PHE A 108 -15.98 -7.69 -23.92
#